data_AF-A0A9E6SU10-F1
#
_entry.id   AF-A0A9E6SU10-F1
#
_cell.length_a   1.000
_cell.length_b   1.000
_cell.length_c   1.000
_cell.angle_alpha   90.00
_cell.angle_beta   90.00
_cell.angle_gamma   90.00
#
_symmetry.space_group_name_H-M   'P 1'
#
loop_
_entity.id
_entity.type
_entity.pdbx_description
1 polymer ?
#
loop_
_entity_poly.entity_id
_entity_poly.type
_entity_poly.pdbx_seq_one_letter_code
_entity_poly.pdbx_strand_id
1 'polypeptide(L)'
;MTSSDPARPKVPPVGTTPHSWLPSQFKDLDFELVKQHKNDPAQTPANEERKRRSIREYTLGEEIFNSITHGVGVLLAMAAIPILVVHAVRDGGGVYLAAALIYTLTMLLEYVMSTLYHAISARRAKRVFKVLDHSCIYLFIAGSYTPFCLITLAPYGGLWLFAFVWAVSLAGVATEAFWVFRPRWIAAVLYLLIGWSIVGFLPTLVVALPQPALWLLVAGGVAYSIGCVFYVLKKIPYMHSLFHLWVLAGSVLQFLAVALYVI
;
A
#
# COMPACT_ATOMS: atom_id res chain seq x y z
N MET A 1 84.96 -16.72 41.86
CA MET A 1 84.25 -16.11 40.72
C MET A 1 82.82 -15.82 41.17
N THR A 2 82.52 -14.56 41.43
CA THR A 2 81.21 -14.06 41.88
C THR A 2 80.81 -12.92 40.96
N SER A 3 79.64 -13.00 40.33
CA SER A 3 78.89 -11.78 39.97
C SER A 3 77.39 -12.08 39.96
N SER A 4 76.73 -11.53 40.96
CA SER A 4 75.29 -11.34 41.11
C SER A 4 74.71 -10.45 40.02
N ASP A 5 73.59 -10.87 39.44
CA ASP A 5 72.75 -10.06 38.53
C ASP A 5 71.83 -9.14 39.37
N PRO A 6 71.86 -7.81 39.21
CA PRO A 6 71.05 -6.91 40.02
C PRO A 6 69.63 -6.75 39.46
N ALA A 7 68.65 -6.93 40.35
CA ALA A 7 67.23 -6.69 40.11
C ALA A 7 66.95 -5.28 39.53
N ARG A 8 66.17 -5.23 38.45
CA ARG A 8 65.56 -3.97 37.95
C ARG A 8 64.63 -3.37 39.01
N PRO A 9 64.66 -2.05 39.25
CA PRO A 9 63.68 -1.39 40.11
C PRO A 9 62.29 -1.42 39.47
N LYS A 10 61.28 -1.85 40.25
CA LYS A 10 59.86 -1.70 39.90
C LYS A 10 59.47 -0.23 40.00
N VAL A 11 59.11 0.39 38.88
CA VAL A 11 58.48 1.72 38.85
C VAL A 11 57.10 1.61 39.51
N PRO A 12 56.75 2.42 40.52
CA PRO A 12 55.41 2.39 41.10
C PRO A 12 54.39 2.90 40.08
N PRO A 13 53.14 2.39 40.08
CA PRO A 13 52.12 2.89 39.19
C PRO A 13 51.80 4.34 39.57
N VAL A 14 52.03 5.27 38.63
CA VAL A 14 51.56 6.64 38.76
C VAL A 14 50.03 6.58 38.67
N GLY A 15 49.39 6.58 39.83
CA GLY A 15 47.96 6.79 39.95
C GLY A 15 47.65 8.26 39.65
N THR A 16 47.29 8.56 38.40
CA THR A 16 46.69 9.83 38.04
C THR A 16 45.18 9.63 37.92
N THR A 17 44.43 10.12 38.89
CA THR A 17 43.01 10.41 38.73
C THR A 17 42.88 11.45 37.60
N PRO A 18 42.10 11.19 36.53
CA PRO A 18 41.99 12.14 35.44
C PRO A 18 41.30 13.41 35.95
N HIS A 19 41.99 14.55 35.86
CA HIS A 19 41.43 15.86 36.18
C HIS A 19 40.23 16.15 35.27
N SER A 20 39.08 16.38 35.89
CA SER A 20 37.75 16.46 35.25
C SER A 20 37.55 17.69 34.34
N TRP A 21 38.48 18.64 34.32
CA TRP A 21 38.39 19.90 33.59
C TRP A 21 39.24 19.97 32.30
N LEU A 22 39.86 18.86 31.86
CA LEU A 22 40.57 18.86 30.57
C LEU A 22 39.60 19.10 29.40
N PRO A 23 39.81 20.14 28.56
CA PRO A 23 39.06 20.33 27.33
C PRO A 23 39.15 19.06 26.46
N SER A 24 38.07 18.69 25.76
CA SER A 24 37.97 17.41 25.04
C SER A 24 39.10 17.13 24.05
N GLN A 25 39.69 18.19 23.48
CA GLN A 25 40.83 18.12 22.56
C GLN A 25 42.16 17.67 23.20
N PHE A 26 42.27 17.72 24.54
CA PHE A 26 43.46 17.34 25.30
C PHE A 26 43.25 16.11 26.18
N LYS A 27 42.08 15.45 26.09
CA LYS A 27 41.89 14.15 26.72
C LYS A 27 42.62 13.10 25.89
N ASP A 28 43.38 12.24 26.54
CA ASP A 28 43.96 11.07 25.88
C ASP A 28 42.82 10.27 25.25
N LEU A 29 42.83 10.19 23.92
CA LEU A 29 41.82 9.46 23.18
C LEU A 29 42.09 7.97 23.39
N ASP A 30 41.26 7.30 24.17
CA ASP A 30 41.33 5.85 24.31
C ASP A 30 40.97 5.20 22.97
N PHE A 31 42.01 4.84 22.21
CA PHE A 31 41.87 4.27 20.88
C PHE A 31 41.14 2.92 20.89
N GLU A 32 41.22 2.13 21.96
CA GLU A 32 40.49 0.87 22.06
C GLU A 32 38.99 1.13 22.27
N LEU A 33 38.64 2.15 23.08
CA LEU A 33 37.25 2.57 23.29
C LEU A 33 36.65 3.18 22.01
N VAL A 34 37.41 4.00 21.27
CA VAL A 34 37.00 4.52 19.96
C VAL A 34 36.82 3.38 18.94
N LYS A 35 37.69 2.38 18.96
CA LYS A 35 37.61 1.22 18.05
C LYS A 35 36.42 0.32 18.38
N GLN A 36 36.09 0.14 19.66
CA GLN A 36 34.89 -0.57 20.11
C GLN A 36 33.60 0.10 19.64
N HIS A 37 33.53 1.43 19.70
CA HIS A 37 32.34 2.20 19.31
C HIS A 37 32.38 2.72 17.86
N LYS A 38 33.38 2.33 17.05
CA LYS A 38 33.56 2.82 15.67
C LYS A 38 32.35 2.60 14.77
N ASN A 39 31.59 1.54 15.02
CA ASN A 39 30.41 1.17 14.23
C ASN A 39 29.09 1.53 14.91
N ASP A 40 29.13 2.18 16.08
CA ASP A 40 27.92 2.57 16.76
C ASP A 40 27.28 3.75 16.03
N PRO A 41 25.98 3.66 15.70
CA PRO A 41 25.30 4.77 15.08
C PRO A 41 25.30 5.96 16.04
N ALA A 42 25.82 7.10 15.57
CA ALA A 42 25.82 8.34 16.34
C ALA A 42 24.38 8.66 16.81
N GLN A 43 24.17 8.84 18.12
CA GLN A 43 22.86 9.16 18.69
C GLN A 43 22.54 10.65 18.53
N THR A 44 22.47 11.11 17.28
CA THR A 44 22.11 12.50 16.96
C THR A 44 20.61 12.62 16.70
N PRO A 45 20.00 13.81 16.90
CA PRO A 45 18.62 14.07 16.49
C PRO A 45 18.37 13.76 15.01
N ALA A 46 19.37 13.99 14.14
CA ALA A 46 19.31 13.63 12.73
C ALA A 46 19.27 12.12 12.47
N ASN A 47 19.99 11.32 13.27
CA ASN A 47 19.98 9.86 13.15
C ASN A 47 18.67 9.27 13.71
N GLU A 48 18.15 9.83 14.80
CA GLU A 48 16.80 9.55 15.32
C GLU A 48 15.73 9.84 14.26
N GLU A 49 15.79 11.01 13.62
CA GLU A 49 14.87 11.42 12.57
C GLU A 49 15.00 10.52 11.32
N ARG A 50 16.21 10.16 10.93
CA ARG A 50 16.48 9.18 9.85
C ARG A 50 15.93 7.79 10.20
N LYS A 51 16.02 7.36 11.46
CA LYS A 51 15.44 6.09 11.94
C LYS A 51 13.91 6.15 11.98
N ARG A 52 13.32 7.31 12.27
CA ARG A 52 11.86 7.54 12.15
C ARG A 52 11.40 7.55 10.69
N ARG A 53 12.15 8.17 9.78
CA ARG A 53 11.92 8.10 8.31
C ARG A 53 12.13 6.69 7.75
N SER A 54 13.03 5.88 8.31
CA SER A 54 13.17 4.48 7.86
C SER A 54 12.01 3.60 8.33
N ILE A 55 11.26 4.03 9.34
CA ILE A 55 10.05 3.37 9.83
C ILE A 55 8.80 3.85 9.08
N ARG A 56 8.72 5.14 8.72
CA ARG A 56 7.62 5.74 7.95
C ARG A 56 8.02 6.02 6.51
N GLU A 57 7.38 5.28 5.61
CA GLU A 57 7.58 5.43 4.17
C GLU A 57 7.12 6.78 3.59
N TYR A 58 6.35 7.56 4.35
CA TYR A 58 5.77 8.85 3.97
C TYR A 58 5.95 9.85 5.12
N THR A 59 5.98 11.15 4.79
CA THR A 59 5.94 12.21 5.79
C THR A 59 4.61 12.18 6.56
N LEU A 60 4.57 12.81 7.75
CA LEU A 60 3.33 12.87 8.53
C LEU A 60 2.18 13.52 7.74
N GLY A 61 2.47 14.59 6.99
CA GLY A 61 1.46 15.27 6.16
C GLY A 61 0.91 14.37 5.06
N GLU A 62 1.77 13.59 4.40
CA GLU A 62 1.33 12.59 3.40
C GLU A 62 0.51 11.48 4.04
N GLU A 63 0.92 10.93 5.19
CA GLU A 63 0.14 9.89 5.90
C GLU A 63 -1.26 10.40 6.28
N ILE A 64 -1.37 11.65 6.76
CA ILE A 64 -2.66 12.28 7.08
C ILE A 64 -3.51 12.43 5.83
N PHE A 65 -2.95 13.00 4.75
CA PHE A 65 -3.67 13.18 3.50
C PHE A 65 -4.16 11.85 2.92
N ASN A 66 -3.29 10.84 2.90
CA ASN A 66 -3.61 9.50 2.42
C ASN A 66 -4.72 8.85 3.25
N SER A 67 -4.67 9.01 4.58
CA SER A 67 -5.69 8.48 5.48
C SER A 67 -7.04 9.16 5.27
N ILE A 68 -7.06 10.49 5.12
CA ILE A 68 -8.29 11.27 4.90
C ILE A 68 -8.93 10.92 3.56
N THR A 69 -8.15 10.91 2.48
CA THR A 69 -8.67 10.63 1.13
C THR A 69 -9.34 9.27 1.03
N HIS A 70 -8.69 8.20 1.51
CA HIS A 70 -9.32 6.88 1.54
C HIS A 70 -10.37 6.75 2.65
N GLY A 71 -10.27 7.55 3.73
CA GLY A 71 -11.31 7.63 4.76
C GLY A 71 -12.63 8.18 4.21
N VAL A 72 -12.58 9.15 3.29
CA VAL A 72 -13.76 9.56 2.51
C VAL A 72 -14.27 8.43 1.64
N GLY A 73 -13.37 7.66 1.03
CA GLY A 73 -13.71 6.42 0.30
C GLY A 73 -14.45 5.40 1.16
N VAL A 74 -14.07 5.21 2.43
CA VAL A 74 -14.80 4.35 3.38
C VAL A 74 -16.25 4.80 3.53
N LEU A 75 -16.48 6.10 3.75
CA LEU A 75 -17.83 6.65 3.92
C LEU A 75 -18.67 6.47 2.64
N LEU A 76 -18.08 6.71 1.47
CA LEU A 76 -18.74 6.49 0.19
C LEU A 76 -19.04 5.00 -0.05
N ALA A 77 -18.12 4.10 0.29
CA ALA A 77 -18.32 2.66 0.16
C ALA A 77 -19.41 2.15 1.12
N MET A 78 -19.48 2.67 2.34
CA MET A 78 -20.57 2.38 3.27
C MET A 78 -21.93 2.84 2.73
N ALA A 79 -22.00 3.99 2.07
CA ALA A 79 -23.22 4.47 1.43
C ALA A 79 -23.59 3.66 0.18
N ALA A 80 -22.61 3.18 -0.59
CA ALA A 80 -22.81 2.36 -1.79
C ALA A 80 -23.49 1.02 -1.50
N ILE A 81 -23.22 0.39 -0.35
CA ILE A 81 -23.78 -0.91 0.04
C ILE A 81 -25.32 -0.91 0.03
N PRO A 82 -26.02 -0.09 0.85
CA PRO A 82 -27.47 -0.11 0.86
C PRO A 82 -28.09 0.32 -0.47
N ILE A 83 -27.45 1.23 -1.22
CA ILE A 83 -27.93 1.65 -2.55
C ILE A 83 -27.98 0.44 -3.49
N LEU A 84 -26.87 -0.28 -3.64
CA LEU A 84 -26.82 -1.42 -4.55
C LEU A 84 -27.60 -2.63 -4.04
N VAL A 85 -27.67 -2.86 -2.73
CA VAL A 85 -28.52 -3.92 -2.17
C VAL A 85 -29.99 -3.68 -2.47
N VAL A 86 -30.48 -2.44 -2.33
CA VAL A 86 -31.88 -2.12 -2.62
C VAL A 86 -32.19 -2.28 -4.11
N HIS A 87 -31.32 -1.81 -5.01
CA HIS A 87 -31.48 -2.00 -6.46
C HIS A 87 -31.48 -3.50 -6.81
N ALA A 88 -30.45 -4.22 -6.36
CA ALA A 88 -30.30 -5.64 -6.65
C ALA A 88 -31.47 -6.50 -6.18
N VAL A 89 -32.05 -6.21 -5.00
CA VAL A 89 -33.21 -6.95 -4.49
C VAL A 89 -34.48 -6.62 -5.28
N ARG A 90 -34.66 -5.36 -5.71
CA ARG A 90 -35.80 -4.96 -6.55
C ARG A 90 -35.78 -5.66 -7.91
N ASP A 91 -34.58 -5.87 -8.45
CA ASP A 91 -34.39 -6.48 -9.79
C ASP A 91 -34.27 -8.01 -9.74
N GLY A 92 -34.79 -8.64 -8.67
CA GLY A 92 -34.93 -10.09 -8.55
C GLY A 92 -33.91 -10.78 -7.64
N GLY A 93 -32.96 -10.03 -7.06
CA GLY A 93 -31.98 -10.56 -6.12
C GLY A 93 -31.01 -11.54 -6.76
N GLY A 94 -30.80 -12.70 -6.12
CA GLY A 94 -29.95 -13.77 -6.65
C GLY A 94 -28.55 -13.29 -7.06
N VAL A 95 -28.23 -13.42 -8.35
CA VAL A 95 -26.93 -13.00 -8.92
C VAL A 95 -26.69 -11.49 -8.79
N TYR A 96 -27.74 -10.66 -8.91
CA TYR A 96 -27.62 -9.21 -8.72
C TYR A 96 -27.17 -8.88 -7.31
N LEU A 97 -27.78 -9.52 -6.29
CA LEU A 97 -27.43 -9.30 -4.90
C LEU A 97 -26.01 -9.81 -4.60
N ALA A 98 -25.65 -10.98 -5.10
CA ALA A 98 -24.30 -11.51 -4.94
C ALA A 98 -23.25 -10.58 -5.57
N ALA A 99 -23.49 -10.08 -6.78
CA ALA A 99 -22.58 -9.16 -7.45
C ALA A 99 -22.48 -7.82 -6.73
N ALA A 100 -23.60 -7.25 -6.27
CA ALA A 100 -23.63 -6.03 -5.46
C ALA A 100 -22.78 -6.17 -4.19
N LEU A 101 -22.96 -7.25 -3.44
CA LEU A 101 -22.24 -7.50 -2.18
C LEU A 101 -20.75 -7.71 -2.43
N ILE A 102 -20.38 -8.54 -3.41
CA ILE A 102 -18.96 -8.78 -3.72
C ILE A 102 -18.27 -7.47 -4.13
N TYR A 103 -18.90 -6.68 -4.99
CA TYR A 103 -18.35 -5.40 -5.43
C TYR A 103 -18.19 -4.42 -4.27
N THR A 104 -19.24 -4.21 -3.47
CA THR A 104 -19.24 -3.19 -2.41
C THR A 104 -18.42 -3.58 -1.20
N LEU A 105 -18.37 -4.86 -0.82
CA LEU A 105 -17.56 -5.32 0.30
C LEU A 105 -16.06 -5.28 -0.01
N THR A 106 -15.66 -5.64 -1.24
CA THR A 106 -14.26 -5.50 -1.65
C THR A 106 -13.84 -4.04 -1.74
N MET A 107 -14.73 -3.15 -2.21
CA MET A 107 -14.53 -1.70 -2.19
C MET A 107 -14.35 -1.17 -0.76
N LEU A 108 -15.25 -1.53 0.16
CA LEU A 108 -15.15 -1.13 1.56
C LEU A 108 -13.85 -1.63 2.19
N LEU A 109 -13.47 -2.88 1.92
CA LEU A 109 -12.27 -3.48 2.46
C LEU A 109 -11.00 -2.77 1.98
N GLU A 110 -10.92 -2.42 0.69
CA GLU A 110 -9.79 -1.66 0.11
C GLU A 110 -9.63 -0.29 0.78
N TYR A 111 -10.70 0.50 0.89
CA TYR A 111 -10.62 1.80 1.56
C TYR A 111 -10.30 1.68 3.05
N VAL A 112 -10.91 0.74 3.77
CA VAL A 112 -10.64 0.54 5.21
C VAL A 112 -9.18 0.16 5.44
N MET A 113 -8.65 -0.81 4.68
CA MET A 113 -7.28 -1.27 4.87
C MET A 113 -6.26 -0.19 4.50
N SER A 114 -6.51 0.60 3.46
CA SER A 114 -5.67 1.75 3.10
C SER A 114 -5.68 2.85 4.17
N THR A 115 -6.87 3.22 4.66
CA THR A 115 -6.99 4.21 5.75
C THR A 115 -6.25 3.75 7.00
N LEU A 116 -6.39 2.47 7.39
CA LEU A 116 -5.70 1.92 8.56
C LEU A 116 -4.17 1.85 8.35
N TYR A 117 -3.71 1.48 7.15
CA TYR A 117 -2.28 1.45 6.83
C TYR A 117 -1.60 2.82 7.01
N HIS A 118 -2.30 3.89 6.59
CA HIS A 118 -1.79 5.24 6.67
C HIS A 118 -1.99 5.87 8.07
N ALA A 119 -3.07 5.53 8.78
CA ALA A 119 -3.33 6.03 10.12
C ALA A 119 -2.42 5.41 11.20
N ILE A 120 -2.04 4.13 11.04
CA ILE A 120 -1.30 3.40 12.06
C ILE A 120 0.20 3.72 12.02
N SER A 121 0.73 4.09 13.20
CA SER A 121 2.15 4.39 13.41
C SER A 121 2.96 3.20 13.92
N ALA A 122 2.32 2.21 14.56
CA ALA A 122 2.97 1.08 15.20
C ALA A 122 3.64 0.15 14.16
N ARG A 123 4.96 -0.03 14.26
CA ARG A 123 5.78 -0.69 13.22
C ARG A 123 5.34 -2.12 12.85
N ARG A 124 4.95 -2.93 13.83
CA ARG A 124 4.50 -4.32 13.57
C ARG A 124 3.15 -4.33 12.85
N ALA A 125 2.19 -3.54 13.36
CA ALA A 125 0.87 -3.40 12.75
C ALA A 125 0.97 -2.79 11.35
N LYS A 126 1.77 -1.74 11.14
CA LYS A 126 1.95 -1.09 9.82
C LYS A 126 2.45 -2.07 8.76
N ARG A 127 3.28 -3.06 9.12
CA ARG A 127 3.70 -4.12 8.18
C ARG A 127 2.52 -5.01 7.76
N VAL A 128 1.68 -5.42 8.71
CA VAL A 128 0.49 -6.24 8.42
C VAL A 128 -0.50 -5.46 7.56
N PHE A 129 -0.82 -4.23 7.97
CA PHE A 129 -1.74 -3.38 7.20
C PHE A 129 -1.20 -3.02 5.82
N LYS A 130 0.12 -2.93 5.62
CA LYS A 130 0.69 -2.78 4.27
C LYS A 130 0.34 -3.96 3.37
N VAL A 131 0.49 -5.19 3.88
CA VAL A 131 0.15 -6.40 3.13
C VAL A 131 -1.34 -6.45 2.84
N LEU A 132 -2.17 -6.14 3.84
CA LEU A 132 -3.63 -6.12 3.68
C LEU A 132 -4.07 -5.06 2.67
N ASP A 133 -3.58 -3.83 2.80
CA ASP A 133 -3.83 -2.72 1.87
C ASP A 133 -3.53 -3.11 0.42
N HIS A 134 -2.33 -3.62 0.15
CA HIS A 134 -1.94 -4.02 -1.21
C HIS A 134 -2.72 -5.26 -1.69
N SER A 135 -3.07 -6.18 -0.79
CA SER A 135 -3.92 -7.34 -1.13
C SER A 135 -5.34 -6.92 -1.51
N CYS A 136 -5.89 -5.91 -0.83
CA CYS A 136 -7.26 -5.46 -1.08
C CYS A 136 -7.41 -4.78 -2.43
N ILE A 137 -6.34 -4.20 -3.00
CA ILE A 137 -6.36 -3.71 -4.39
C ILE A 137 -6.67 -4.86 -5.36
N TYR A 138 -6.05 -6.04 -5.20
CA TYR A 138 -6.35 -7.21 -6.05
C TYR A 138 -7.80 -7.67 -5.89
N LEU A 139 -8.29 -7.73 -4.66
CA LEU A 139 -9.66 -8.13 -4.37
C LEU A 139 -10.67 -7.14 -4.94
N PHE A 140 -10.39 -5.84 -4.84
CA PHE A 140 -11.28 -4.80 -5.37
C PHE A 140 -11.28 -4.77 -6.90
N ILE A 141 -10.13 -5.01 -7.56
CA ILE A 141 -10.11 -5.22 -9.02
C ILE A 141 -11.05 -6.39 -9.38
N ALA A 142 -10.95 -7.54 -8.71
CA ALA A 142 -11.85 -8.68 -8.98
C ALA A 142 -13.32 -8.39 -8.64
N GLY A 143 -13.57 -7.68 -7.53
CA GLY A 143 -14.90 -7.26 -7.12
C GLY A 143 -15.54 -6.31 -8.14
N SER A 144 -14.79 -5.35 -8.67
CA SER A 144 -15.27 -4.40 -9.68
C SER A 144 -15.66 -5.06 -11.01
N TYR A 145 -15.03 -6.18 -11.35
CA TYR A 145 -15.39 -6.98 -12.53
C TYR A 145 -16.67 -7.80 -12.34
N THR A 146 -16.97 -8.18 -11.10
CA THR A 146 -18.05 -9.13 -10.77
C THR A 146 -19.41 -8.74 -11.35
N PRO A 147 -19.94 -7.51 -11.18
CA PRO A 147 -21.22 -7.12 -11.77
C PRO A 147 -21.22 -7.18 -13.29
N PHE A 148 -20.18 -6.66 -13.95
CA PHE A 148 -20.08 -6.73 -15.41
C PHE A 148 -20.00 -8.18 -15.92
N CYS A 149 -19.26 -9.05 -15.23
CA CYS A 149 -19.07 -10.44 -15.66
C CYS A 149 -20.31 -11.32 -15.44
N LEU A 150 -20.94 -11.20 -14.27
CA LEU A 150 -22.04 -12.08 -13.86
C LEU A 150 -23.42 -11.59 -14.29
N ILE A 151 -23.54 -10.33 -14.69
CA ILE A 151 -24.82 -9.74 -15.15
C ILE A 151 -24.71 -9.39 -16.63
N THR A 152 -23.94 -8.35 -16.98
CA THR A 152 -23.86 -7.84 -18.36
C THR A 152 -23.30 -8.85 -19.35
N LEU A 153 -22.22 -9.54 -18.98
CA LEU A 153 -21.51 -10.48 -19.85
C LEU A 153 -21.92 -11.94 -19.63
N ALA A 154 -22.88 -12.22 -18.74
CA ALA A 154 -23.34 -13.59 -18.46
C ALA A 154 -23.66 -14.41 -19.72
N PRO A 155 -24.44 -13.90 -20.71
CA PRO A 155 -24.74 -14.67 -21.92
C PRO A 155 -23.57 -14.71 -22.92
N TYR A 156 -22.49 -13.96 -22.70
CA TYR A 156 -21.38 -13.78 -23.64
C TYR A 156 -20.05 -14.38 -23.13
N GLY A 157 -20.10 -15.26 -22.14
CA GLY A 157 -18.90 -15.90 -21.58
C GLY A 157 -18.25 -15.12 -20.43
N GLY A 158 -18.96 -14.19 -19.79
CA GLY A 158 -18.48 -13.41 -18.66
C GLY A 158 -17.98 -14.26 -17.47
N LEU A 159 -18.46 -15.50 -17.32
CA LEU A 159 -17.96 -16.43 -16.31
C LEU A 159 -16.47 -16.78 -16.50
N TRP A 160 -15.98 -16.86 -17.75
CA TRP A 160 -14.57 -17.10 -18.04
C TRP A 160 -13.70 -15.93 -17.60
N LEU A 161 -14.14 -14.71 -17.90
CA LEU A 161 -13.46 -13.49 -17.46
C LEU A 161 -13.48 -13.37 -15.93
N PHE A 162 -14.63 -13.64 -15.31
CA PHE A 162 -14.77 -13.69 -13.86
C PHE A 162 -13.76 -14.66 -13.22
N ALA A 163 -13.73 -15.91 -13.68
CA ALA A 163 -12.84 -16.93 -13.15
C ALA A 163 -11.37 -16.56 -13.34
N PHE A 164 -11.00 -16.02 -14.52
CA PHE A 164 -9.66 -15.55 -14.80
C PHE A 164 -9.23 -14.43 -13.83
N VAL A 165 -10.03 -13.37 -13.73
CA VAL A 165 -9.69 -12.21 -12.88
C VAL A 165 -9.61 -12.61 -11.42
N TRP A 166 -10.54 -13.42 -10.91
CA TRP A 166 -10.48 -13.90 -9.53
C TRP A 166 -9.27 -14.80 -9.27
N ALA A 167 -8.96 -15.73 -10.17
CA ALA A 167 -7.79 -16.59 -10.03
C ALA A 167 -6.48 -15.78 -9.98
N VAL A 168 -6.31 -14.83 -10.90
CA VAL A 168 -5.12 -13.98 -10.94
C VAL A 168 -5.06 -13.04 -9.74
N SER A 169 -6.18 -12.45 -9.31
CA SER A 169 -6.23 -11.62 -8.10
C SER A 169 -5.90 -12.39 -6.84
N LEU A 170 -6.40 -13.62 -6.66
CA LEU A 170 -6.07 -14.47 -5.52
C LEU A 170 -4.59 -14.87 -5.53
N ALA A 171 -4.02 -15.17 -6.70
CA ALA A 171 -2.58 -15.37 -6.85
C ALA A 171 -1.78 -14.09 -6.51
N GLY A 172 -2.30 -12.91 -6.87
CA GLY A 172 -1.75 -11.62 -6.50
C GLY A 172 -1.74 -11.38 -4.98
N VAL A 173 -2.85 -11.70 -4.29
CA VAL A 173 -2.95 -11.66 -2.83
C VAL A 173 -1.93 -12.60 -2.18
N ALA A 174 -1.83 -13.84 -2.66
CA ALA A 174 -0.83 -14.78 -2.18
C ALA A 174 0.60 -14.23 -2.39
N THR A 175 0.87 -13.65 -3.56
CA THR A 175 2.16 -13.03 -3.86
C THR A 175 2.49 -11.91 -2.88
N GLU A 176 1.52 -11.07 -2.50
CA GLU A 176 1.78 -10.02 -1.50
C GLU A 176 1.98 -10.54 -0.09
N ALA A 177 1.34 -11.65 0.27
CA ALA A 177 1.57 -12.29 1.56
C ALA A 177 3.02 -12.82 1.69
N PHE A 178 3.59 -13.35 0.60
CA PHE A 178 4.94 -13.93 0.61
C PHE A 178 6.05 -12.95 0.18
N TRP A 179 5.75 -11.93 -0.62
CA TRP A 179 6.73 -11.00 -1.21
C TRP A 179 6.44 -9.51 -0.93
N VAL A 180 6.25 -9.19 0.35
CA VAL A 180 5.86 -7.87 0.90
C VAL A 180 6.69 -6.66 0.40
N PHE A 181 7.94 -6.86 0.00
CA PHE A 181 8.86 -5.78 -0.42
C PHE A 181 9.17 -5.79 -1.92
N ARG A 182 8.28 -6.35 -2.75
CA ARG A 182 8.44 -6.32 -4.20
C ARG A 182 8.51 -4.88 -4.74
N PRO A 183 9.24 -4.67 -5.86
CA PRO A 183 9.25 -3.38 -6.54
C PRO A 183 7.84 -2.92 -6.92
N ARG A 184 7.48 -1.68 -6.55
CA ARG A 184 6.15 -1.09 -6.78
C ARG A 184 5.69 -1.12 -8.24
N TRP A 185 6.61 -0.95 -9.18
CA TRP A 185 6.28 -0.97 -10.60
C TRP A 185 5.75 -2.34 -11.05
N ILE A 186 6.22 -3.44 -10.44
CA ILE A 186 5.70 -4.78 -10.73
C ILE A 186 4.24 -4.88 -10.28
N ALA A 187 3.94 -4.41 -9.06
CA ALA A 187 2.57 -4.36 -8.55
C ALA A 187 1.67 -3.54 -9.48
N ALA A 188 2.10 -2.33 -9.86
CA ALA A 188 1.35 -1.45 -10.76
C ALA A 188 1.08 -2.09 -12.13
N VAL A 189 2.07 -2.75 -12.73
CA VAL A 189 1.89 -3.48 -13.99
C VAL A 189 0.90 -4.62 -13.82
N LEU A 190 1.00 -5.42 -12.75
CA LEU A 190 0.06 -6.51 -12.50
C LEU A 190 -1.37 -6.00 -12.29
N TYR A 191 -1.56 -4.92 -11.54
CA TYR A 191 -2.86 -4.28 -11.36
C TYR A 191 -3.44 -3.83 -12.69
N LEU A 192 -2.64 -3.19 -13.55
CA LEU A 192 -3.09 -2.74 -14.86
C LEU A 192 -3.41 -3.89 -15.80
N LEU A 193 -2.57 -4.94 -15.85
CA LEU A 193 -2.82 -6.09 -16.71
C LEU A 193 -4.15 -6.79 -16.36
N ILE A 194 -4.42 -6.99 -15.07
CA ILE A 194 -5.70 -7.55 -14.63
C ILE A 194 -6.82 -6.54 -14.91
N GLY A 195 -6.64 -5.27 -14.53
CA GLY A 195 -7.64 -4.21 -14.68
C GLY A 195 -8.03 -3.89 -16.11
N TRP A 196 -7.15 -4.13 -17.09
CA TRP A 196 -7.41 -3.95 -18.52
C TRP A 196 -7.84 -5.24 -19.24
N SER A 197 -7.91 -6.39 -18.55
CA SER A 197 -8.33 -7.66 -19.15
C SER A 197 -9.75 -7.62 -19.75
N ILE A 198 -10.61 -6.73 -19.24
CA ILE A 198 -11.95 -6.46 -19.76
C ILE A 198 -11.95 -5.99 -21.23
N VAL A 199 -10.85 -5.44 -21.74
CA VAL A 199 -10.72 -5.04 -23.16
C VAL A 199 -10.88 -6.24 -24.10
N GLY A 200 -10.54 -7.45 -23.66
CA GLY A 200 -10.80 -8.66 -24.44
C GLY A 200 -12.30 -8.88 -24.74
N PHE A 201 -13.18 -8.28 -23.93
CA PHE A 201 -14.64 -8.31 -24.09
C PHE A 201 -15.22 -6.97 -24.57
N LEU A 202 -14.38 -6.02 -25.00
CA LEU A 202 -14.83 -4.69 -25.43
C LEU A 202 -15.88 -4.73 -26.55
N PRO A 203 -15.75 -5.54 -27.63
CA PRO A 203 -16.78 -5.61 -28.66
C PRO A 203 -18.14 -6.01 -28.10
N THR A 204 -18.15 -6.96 -27.17
CA THR A 204 -19.36 -7.42 -26.49
C THR A 204 -19.94 -6.33 -25.58
N LEU A 205 -19.09 -5.65 -24.81
CA LEU A 205 -19.52 -4.55 -23.93
C LEU A 205 -20.15 -3.40 -24.71
N VAL A 206 -19.61 -3.08 -25.89
CA VAL A 206 -20.16 -2.01 -26.75
C VAL A 206 -21.60 -2.29 -27.16
N VAL A 207 -21.96 -3.57 -27.33
CA VAL A 207 -23.32 -3.99 -27.68
C VAL A 207 -24.19 -4.20 -26.43
N ALA A 208 -23.60 -4.65 -25.33
CA ALA A 208 -24.32 -5.02 -24.10
C ALA A 208 -24.60 -3.84 -23.16
N LEU A 209 -23.85 -2.74 -23.25
CA LEU A 209 -23.99 -1.57 -22.38
C LEU A 209 -24.48 -0.33 -23.15
N PRO A 210 -25.33 0.49 -22.52
CA PRO A 210 -25.61 1.84 -23.01
C PRO A 210 -24.34 2.68 -23.11
N GLN A 211 -24.29 3.60 -24.07
CA GLN A 211 -23.13 4.46 -24.33
C GLN A 211 -22.64 5.23 -23.09
N PRO A 212 -23.50 5.80 -22.22
CA PRO A 212 -23.03 6.45 -20.99
C PRO A 212 -22.31 5.51 -20.02
N ALA A 213 -22.77 4.26 -19.90
CA ALA A 213 -22.15 3.25 -19.03
C ALA A 213 -20.73 2.91 -19.51
N LEU A 214 -20.56 2.78 -20.83
CA LEU A 214 -19.25 2.55 -21.45
C LEU A 214 -18.28 3.71 -21.18
N TRP A 215 -18.74 4.95 -21.31
CA TRP A 215 -17.89 6.11 -21.02
C TRP A 215 -17.49 6.20 -19.55
N LEU A 216 -18.40 5.88 -18.62
CA LEU A 216 -18.07 5.80 -17.20
C LEU A 216 -17.04 4.69 -16.92
N LEU A 217 -17.22 3.51 -17.53
CA LEU A 217 -16.29 2.38 -17.42
C LEU A 217 -14.89 2.74 -17.95
N VAL A 218 -14.83 3.34 -19.15
CA VAL A 218 -13.56 3.77 -19.77
C VAL A 218 -12.90 4.89 -18.96
N ALA A 219 -13.66 5.91 -18.56
CA ALA A 219 -13.14 6.99 -17.74
C ALA A 219 -12.61 6.49 -16.38
N GLY A 220 -13.30 5.51 -15.77
CA GLY A 220 -12.84 4.84 -14.56
C GLY A 220 -11.52 4.08 -14.78
N GLY A 221 -11.41 3.30 -15.86
CA GLY A 221 -10.17 2.60 -16.22
C GLY A 221 -8.99 3.55 -16.51
N VAL A 222 -9.26 4.67 -17.19
CA VAL A 222 -8.26 5.72 -17.43
C VAL A 222 -7.83 6.40 -16.12
N ALA A 223 -8.78 6.71 -15.23
CA ALA A 223 -8.49 7.27 -13.92
C ALA A 223 -7.56 6.36 -13.11
N TYR A 224 -7.82 5.05 -13.03
CA TYR A 224 -6.92 4.09 -12.39
C TYR A 224 -5.54 4.04 -13.05
N SER A 225 -5.48 4.14 -14.38
CA SER A 225 -4.23 4.13 -15.13
C SER A 225 -3.36 5.36 -14.84
N ILE A 226 -3.98 6.54 -14.81
CA ILE A 226 -3.32 7.78 -14.38
C ILE A 226 -2.85 7.65 -12.92
N GLY A 227 -3.68 7.09 -12.05
CA GLY A 227 -3.30 6.77 -10.67
C GLY A 227 -2.04 5.91 -10.59
N CYS A 228 -1.95 4.84 -11.38
CA CYS A 228 -0.77 3.97 -11.40
C CYS A 228 0.51 4.70 -11.78
N VAL A 229 0.45 5.70 -12.68
CA VAL A 229 1.60 6.56 -12.99
C VAL A 229 2.07 7.29 -11.74
N PHE A 230 1.16 7.93 -11.00
CA PHE A 230 1.48 8.62 -9.75
C PHE A 230 1.99 7.67 -8.66
N TYR A 231 1.46 6.45 -8.59
CA TYR A 231 1.92 5.42 -7.65
C TYR A 231 3.39 5.03 -7.88
N VAL A 232 3.81 4.89 -9.14
CA VAL A 232 5.21 4.57 -9.48
C VAL A 232 6.14 5.76 -9.24
N LEU A 233 5.64 6.99 -9.43
CA LEU A 233 6.39 8.24 -9.25
C LEU A 233 6.55 8.70 -7.78
N LYS A 234 6.25 7.83 -6.80
CA LYS A 234 6.32 8.10 -5.36
C LYS A 234 7.57 8.84 -4.84
N LYS A 235 8.70 8.78 -5.55
CA LYS A 235 9.92 9.50 -5.14
C LYS A 235 9.72 11.02 -5.00
N ILE A 236 8.69 11.56 -5.66
CA ILE A 236 8.28 12.96 -5.54
C ILE A 236 7.21 13.06 -4.42
N PRO A 237 7.31 14.05 -3.51
CA PRO A 237 6.32 14.25 -2.44
C PRO A 237 4.88 14.31 -2.96
N TYR A 238 3.95 13.75 -2.20
CA TYR A 238 2.50 13.74 -2.47
C TYR A 238 2.04 12.96 -3.73
N MET A 239 2.93 12.31 -4.49
CA MET A 239 2.48 11.52 -5.65
C MET A 239 1.58 10.34 -5.23
N HIS A 240 1.86 9.71 -4.08
CA HIS A 240 0.98 8.67 -3.54
C HIS A 240 -0.40 9.20 -3.12
N SER A 241 -0.44 10.46 -2.66
CA SER A 241 -1.67 11.18 -2.34
C SER A 241 -2.51 11.45 -3.59
N LEU A 242 -1.87 11.82 -4.70
CA LEU A 242 -2.56 11.93 -5.99
C LEU A 242 -3.07 10.58 -6.48
N PHE A 243 -2.29 9.51 -6.31
CA PHE A 243 -2.74 8.15 -6.60
C PHE A 243 -4.05 7.83 -5.87
N HIS A 244 -4.14 8.11 -4.57
CA HIS A 244 -5.37 7.92 -3.79
C HIS A 244 -6.58 8.67 -4.37
N LEU A 245 -6.39 9.92 -4.79
CA LEU A 245 -7.47 10.71 -5.42
C LEU A 245 -7.94 10.10 -6.74
N TRP A 246 -7.01 9.61 -7.57
CA TRP A 246 -7.34 8.98 -8.84
C TRP A 246 -8.00 7.60 -8.66
N VAL A 247 -7.62 6.84 -7.64
CA VAL A 247 -8.30 5.59 -7.24
C VAL A 247 -9.74 5.88 -6.79
N LEU A 248 -9.92 6.92 -5.98
CA LEU A 248 -11.25 7.34 -5.53
C LEU A 248 -12.13 7.79 -6.70
N ALA A 249 -11.60 8.64 -7.59
CA ALA A 249 -12.30 9.09 -8.78
C ALA A 249 -12.68 7.92 -9.70
N GLY A 250 -11.75 6.99 -9.95
CA GLY A 250 -12.00 5.79 -10.73
C GLY A 250 -13.11 4.92 -10.11
N SER A 251 -13.09 4.76 -8.79
CA SER A 251 -14.10 3.98 -8.07
C SER A 251 -15.48 4.61 -8.11
N VAL A 252 -15.58 5.94 -8.02
CA VAL A 252 -16.85 6.66 -8.16
C VAL A 252 -17.41 6.46 -9.57
N LEU A 253 -16.58 6.57 -10.62
CA LEU A 253 -17.01 6.36 -12.00
C LEU A 253 -17.48 4.92 -12.24
N GLN A 254 -16.75 3.92 -11.73
CA GLN A 254 -17.14 2.52 -11.79
C GLN A 254 -18.43 2.25 -11.01
N PHE A 255 -18.58 2.84 -9.82
CA PHE A 255 -19.78 2.72 -9.01
C PHE A 255 -21.00 3.27 -9.76
N LEU A 256 -20.87 4.44 -10.38
CA LEU A 256 -21.94 5.02 -11.20
C LEU A 256 -22.27 4.14 -12.40
N ALA A 257 -21.27 3.56 -13.08
CA ALA A 257 -21.52 2.62 -14.17
C ALA A 257 -22.33 1.40 -13.69
N VAL A 258 -21.96 0.82 -12.55
CA VAL A 258 -22.63 -0.35 -11.98
C VAL A 258 -24.04 0.00 -11.49
N ALA A 259 -24.17 1.04 -10.67
CA ALA A 259 -25.41 1.39 -9.98
C ALA A 259 -26.51 1.99 -10.86
N LEU A 260 -26.15 2.52 -12.03
CA LEU A 260 -27.10 3.16 -12.95
C LEU A 260 -27.43 2.30 -14.17
N TYR A 261 -26.57 1.33 -14.52
CA TYR A 261 -26.68 0.62 -15.80
C TYR A 261 -26.48 -0.89 -15.74
N VAL A 262 -26.03 -1.45 -14.61
CA VAL A 262 -25.77 -2.90 -14.48
C VAL A 262 -26.67 -3.54 -13.42
N ILE A 263 -26.78 -2.90 -12.25
CA ILE A 263 -27.63 -3.29 -11.11
C ILE A 263 -28.67 -2.20 -10.90
#